data_AF-A0AAV2Z3S9-F1
#
_entry.id   AF-A0AAV2Z3S9-F1
#
_cell.length_a   1.000
_cell.length_b   1.000
_cell.length_c   1.000
_cell.angle_alpha   90.00
_cell.angle_beta   90.00
_cell.angle_gamma   90.00
#
_symmetry.space_group_name_H-M   'P 1'
#
loop_
_entity.id
_entity.type
_entity.pdbx_description
1 polymer ?
#
loop_
_entity_poly.entity_id
_entity_poly.type
_entity_poly.pdbx_seq_one_letter_code
_entity_poly.pdbx_strand_id
1 'polypeptide(L)'
;DEYKNGNRFHAVDLSCTEQSANSIEDRTRSTRTFDAPVNVMTPDTEPARRDFMRATRALTRADIKSALKPTIFDYTLSLVGLGLLLTDVFRSGLGTVVVVRGHATRVEPGKILFFGPYNYPVVDIRANEHPNAYTATANATVWSYKYDSVSTGMRALAELLNVSAYPACLRYQEECTDPINIAWSTAFRMIDEMVDAIQHNVQQNIGAPLLFTTQILWIDRVHQILVQHLWQQSQKWMHRAYYFPPRDPQPLTLCLPPLRGRRQPDYQLPTFCSMTFRWVCTEGNSSFPIWEHIAYRMKVFQQRYPDLTIDMSMITNERLGTNRYAVSQFPQPHAFLREWGLEVTTWIRGRRCHSSDGLHESCTTVVVSDYRYELGTVEHDTAEWLRVTSVLRAFAQLYVLARISLYFVAVFAMQSVENVESSLMVNWHRRVIAAWKTFPIIPPQVLIYGSYVPVVANAVAHLIDCSNVHVLGETMWNGLEGRLEFNLWTHIRTTTVLMRNTWVLVLGLQLSIINKMASVAWDPRR
;
A
#
# COMPACT_ATOMS: atom_id res chain seq x y z
N ASP A 1 -6.47 6.84 22.50
CA ASP A 1 -6.58 8.05 23.30
C ASP A 1 -5.40 8.16 24.25
N GLU A 2 -4.98 9.40 24.53
CA GLU A 2 -3.74 9.83 25.21
C GLU A 2 -2.41 9.64 24.46
N TYR A 3 -2.14 10.54 23.50
CA TYR A 3 -0.79 11.04 23.23
C TYR A 3 -0.88 12.51 22.79
N LYS A 4 -1.22 13.37 23.77
CA LYS A 4 -0.94 14.81 23.72
C LYS A 4 0.08 15.08 24.81
N ASN A 5 1.36 15.06 24.46
CA ASN A 5 2.35 15.98 25.02
C ASN A 5 3.61 15.94 24.17
N GLY A 6 3.96 17.12 23.67
CA GLY A 6 4.99 17.31 22.68
C GLY A 6 6.40 17.20 23.26
N ASN A 7 7.30 16.73 22.40
CA ASN A 7 8.63 17.27 22.30
C ASN A 7 8.88 17.54 20.81
N ARG A 8 9.02 18.81 20.47
CA ARG A 8 9.53 19.26 19.17
C ARG A 8 10.99 18.82 19.12
N PHE A 9 11.27 17.75 18.39
CA PHE A 9 12.63 17.54 17.91
C PHE A 9 12.84 18.48 16.73
N HIS A 10 13.54 19.57 16.99
CA HIS A 10 14.18 20.36 15.95
C HIS A 10 15.26 19.48 15.33
N ALA A 11 14.98 18.93 14.15
CA ALA A 11 16.03 18.55 13.22
C ALA A 11 16.81 19.83 12.91
N VAL A 12 18.06 19.87 13.33
CA VAL A 12 18.97 20.98 13.06
C VAL A 12 19.41 20.92 11.60
N ASP A 13 19.20 22.04 10.94
CA ASP A 13 19.62 22.45 9.60
C ASP A 13 20.93 21.82 9.09
N LEU A 14 20.85 21.20 7.91
CA LEU A 14 21.87 21.33 6.88
C LEU A 14 21.18 21.50 5.51
N SER A 15 21.05 22.78 5.13
CA SER A 15 20.44 23.29 3.91
C SER A 15 21.17 22.89 2.62
N CYS A 16 20.41 22.58 1.56
CA CYS A 16 20.84 22.74 0.17
C CYS A 16 19.68 23.36 -0.63
N THR A 17 19.88 24.59 -1.12
CA THR A 17 18.89 25.48 -1.74
C THR A 17 19.11 25.70 -3.24
N GLU A 18 18.04 26.20 -3.90
CA GLU A 18 17.98 26.91 -5.21
C GLU A 18 18.05 26.07 -6.51
N GLN A 19 17.38 26.39 -7.65
CA GLN A 19 16.41 27.43 -8.07
C GLN A 19 15.84 27.07 -9.46
N SER A 20 14.66 27.63 -9.78
CA SER A 20 14.17 28.01 -11.13
C SER A 20 13.74 26.90 -12.12
N ALA A 21 12.83 27.10 -13.08
CA ALA A 21 11.76 28.05 -13.37
C ALA A 21 11.17 27.66 -14.75
N ASN A 22 9.88 27.96 -14.96
CA ASN A 22 9.24 28.31 -16.25
C ASN A 22 9.12 27.22 -17.36
N SER A 23 8.13 27.20 -18.26
CA SER A 23 6.85 27.89 -18.46
C SER A 23 6.21 27.38 -19.78
N ILE A 24 4.98 27.82 -20.05
CA ILE A 24 4.36 28.05 -21.39
C ILE A 24 3.63 26.85 -22.05
N GLU A 25 2.27 26.94 -22.05
CA GLU A 25 1.37 27.28 -23.20
C GLU A 25 1.73 26.72 -24.60
N ASP A 26 0.83 26.36 -25.54
CA ASP A 26 -0.53 26.80 -25.83
C ASP A 26 -1.16 25.88 -26.92
N ARG A 27 -2.49 26.01 -27.07
CA ARG A 27 -3.33 25.91 -28.29
C ARG A 27 -3.56 24.63 -29.12
N THR A 28 -4.86 24.23 -29.11
CA THR A 28 -5.85 24.10 -30.22
C THR A 28 -5.45 23.41 -31.54
N ARG A 29 -6.28 22.59 -32.21
CA ARG A 29 -7.58 22.95 -32.84
C ARG A 29 -8.23 21.72 -33.54
N SER A 30 -9.54 21.82 -33.80
CA SER A 30 -10.26 21.32 -35.00
C SER A 30 -10.78 19.87 -35.03
N THR A 31 -12.07 19.72 -34.76
CA THR A 31 -12.90 18.59 -35.21
C THR A 31 -13.80 19.04 -36.38
N ARG A 32 -13.72 18.32 -37.51
CA ARG A 32 -14.67 18.41 -38.62
C ARG A 32 -15.75 17.36 -38.45
N THR A 33 -16.98 17.79 -38.71
CA THR A 33 -18.19 17.00 -38.91
C THR A 33 -18.14 16.23 -40.23
N PHE A 34 -18.72 15.03 -40.23
CA PHE A 34 -19.04 14.27 -41.43
C PHE A 34 -20.51 13.85 -41.34
N ASP A 35 -21.30 14.36 -42.27
CA ASP A 35 -22.65 13.89 -42.57
C ASP A 35 -22.56 12.67 -43.49
N ALA A 36 -23.41 11.68 -43.25
CA ALA A 36 -23.84 10.73 -44.26
C ALA A 36 -25.32 10.38 -44.01
N PRO A 37 -26.18 10.42 -45.04
CA PRO A 37 -27.58 10.05 -44.94
C PRO A 37 -27.71 8.53 -45.06
N VAL A 38 -28.85 7.95 -44.67
CA VAL A 38 -29.48 6.82 -45.39
C VAL A 38 -30.83 6.42 -44.76
N ASN A 39 -31.82 6.41 -45.65
CA ASN A 39 -33.02 5.59 -45.80
C ASN A 39 -34.13 5.53 -44.74
N VAL A 40 -35.21 6.17 -45.17
CA VAL A 40 -36.63 5.92 -44.89
C VAL A 40 -36.99 4.44 -45.00
N MET A 41 -37.67 3.92 -43.98
CA MET A 41 -38.43 2.66 -44.02
C MET A 41 -39.81 2.91 -43.42
N THR A 42 -40.83 2.36 -44.07
CA THR A 42 -42.28 2.61 -43.92
C THR A 42 -42.90 2.00 -42.66
N PRO A 43 -44.12 2.44 -42.25
CA PRO A 43 -44.66 2.20 -40.92
C PRO A 43 -45.69 1.05 -40.89
N ASP A 44 -45.34 -0.09 -40.31
CA ASP A 44 -46.29 -1.17 -39.99
C ASP A 44 -46.06 -1.70 -38.56
N THR A 45 -46.38 -0.90 -37.55
CA THR A 45 -46.44 -1.35 -36.13
C THR A 45 -47.45 -0.56 -35.28
N GLU A 46 -48.58 -0.16 -35.85
CA GLU A 46 -49.63 0.52 -35.07
C GLU A 46 -50.43 -0.37 -34.09
N PRO A 47 -50.68 -1.69 -34.32
CA PRO A 47 -51.48 -2.49 -33.39
C PRO A 47 -50.71 -2.84 -32.09
N ALA A 48 -49.45 -3.27 -32.22
CA ALA A 48 -48.60 -3.65 -31.08
C ALA A 48 -48.26 -2.46 -30.17
N ARG A 49 -48.15 -1.25 -30.75
CA ARG A 49 -47.94 -0.01 -30.00
C ARG A 49 -49.17 0.39 -29.20
N ARG A 50 -50.39 0.15 -29.71
CA ARG A 50 -51.64 0.43 -28.99
C ARG A 50 -51.88 -0.56 -27.84
N ASP A 51 -51.51 -1.83 -28.01
CA ASP A 51 -51.70 -2.82 -26.94
C ASP A 51 -50.60 -2.74 -25.87
N PHE A 52 -49.35 -2.41 -26.22
CA PHE A 52 -48.33 -2.04 -25.25
C PHE A 52 -48.69 -0.76 -24.48
N MET A 53 -49.26 0.25 -25.17
CA MET A 53 -49.75 1.49 -24.54
C MET A 53 -51.01 1.28 -23.68
N ARG A 54 -51.85 0.28 -23.97
CA ARG A 54 -52.99 -0.10 -23.12
C ARG A 54 -52.57 -0.88 -21.89
N ALA A 55 -51.61 -1.81 -22.02
CA ALA A 55 -51.04 -2.53 -20.88
C ALA A 55 -50.26 -1.60 -19.93
N THR A 56 -49.56 -0.58 -20.47
CA THR A 56 -48.89 0.45 -19.64
C THR A 56 -49.85 1.49 -19.06
N ARG A 57 -51.03 1.73 -19.65
CA ARG A 57 -52.08 2.57 -19.06
C ARG A 57 -52.73 1.96 -17.82
N ALA A 58 -52.57 0.66 -17.57
CA ALA A 58 -53.14 -0.03 -16.41
C ALA A 58 -52.32 0.11 -15.12
N LEU A 59 -51.11 0.68 -15.16
CA LEU A 59 -50.35 1.06 -13.97
C LEU A 59 -50.58 2.56 -13.72
N THR A 60 -51.74 2.89 -13.16
CA THR A 60 -52.05 4.28 -12.85
C THR A 60 -51.25 4.74 -11.63
N ARG A 61 -51.04 6.06 -11.52
CA ARG A 61 -50.37 6.68 -10.36
C ARG A 61 -51.02 6.32 -9.03
N ALA A 62 -52.30 5.96 -9.04
CA ALA A 62 -53.06 5.49 -7.89
C ALA A 62 -52.59 4.11 -7.41
N ASP A 63 -52.22 3.20 -8.32
CA ASP A 63 -51.74 1.85 -7.98
C ASP A 63 -50.31 1.90 -7.40
N ILE A 64 -49.44 2.74 -7.95
CA ILE A 64 -48.07 2.90 -7.44
C ILE A 64 -48.05 3.61 -6.08
N LYS A 65 -48.88 4.66 -5.89
CA LYS A 65 -49.00 5.37 -4.61
C LYS A 65 -49.72 4.59 -3.51
N SER A 66 -50.63 3.69 -3.89
CA SER A 66 -51.31 2.83 -2.92
C SER A 66 -50.45 1.63 -2.51
N ALA A 67 -49.61 1.11 -3.42
CA ALA A 67 -48.71 -0.01 -3.15
C ALA A 67 -47.42 0.39 -2.40
N LEU A 68 -46.89 1.59 -2.60
CA LEU A 68 -45.73 2.11 -1.85
C LEU A 68 -46.05 3.47 -1.26
N LYS A 69 -46.09 3.56 0.08
CA LYS A 69 -46.00 4.81 0.84
C LYS A 69 -44.55 5.02 1.29
N PRO A 70 -43.66 5.51 0.42
CA PRO A 70 -42.27 5.73 0.80
C PRO A 70 -42.21 6.74 1.95
N THR A 71 -41.48 6.38 2.99
CA THR A 71 -41.18 7.25 4.11
C THR A 71 -40.19 8.34 3.67
N ILE A 72 -40.09 9.44 4.42
CA ILE A 72 -39.06 10.47 4.19
C ILE A 72 -37.66 9.83 4.18
N PHE A 73 -37.45 8.81 5.02
CA PHE A 73 -36.22 8.04 5.07
C PHE A 73 -35.92 7.33 3.73
N ASP A 74 -36.91 6.68 3.12
CA ASP A 74 -36.74 5.98 1.83
C ASP A 74 -36.37 6.95 0.69
N TYR A 75 -36.98 8.14 0.70
CA TYR A 75 -36.64 9.20 -0.24
C TYR A 75 -35.20 9.68 -0.05
N THR A 76 -34.80 9.95 1.19
CA THR A 76 -33.43 10.38 1.51
C THR A 76 -32.42 9.31 1.10
N LEU A 77 -32.66 8.05 1.43
CA LEU A 77 -31.77 6.93 1.08
C LEU A 77 -31.65 6.75 -0.45
N SER A 78 -32.76 6.90 -1.17
CA SER A 78 -32.78 6.80 -2.64
C SER A 78 -31.98 7.93 -3.30
N LEU A 79 -32.13 9.18 -2.81
CA LEU A 79 -31.39 10.33 -3.31
C LEU A 79 -29.90 10.25 -2.98
N VAL A 80 -29.54 9.83 -1.76
CA VAL A 80 -28.14 9.64 -1.36
C VAL A 80 -27.49 8.53 -2.18
N GLY A 81 -28.16 7.38 -2.34
CA GLY A 81 -27.65 6.27 -3.15
C GLY A 81 -27.47 6.65 -4.62
N LEU A 82 -28.42 7.40 -5.18
CA LEU A 82 -28.29 7.96 -6.53
C LEU A 82 -27.12 8.93 -6.64
N GLY A 83 -26.95 9.82 -5.67
CA GLY A 83 -25.83 10.76 -5.63
C GLY A 83 -24.49 10.04 -5.59
N LEU A 84 -24.34 9.02 -4.74
CA LEU A 84 -23.12 8.22 -4.64
C LEU A 84 -22.81 7.49 -5.96
N LEU A 85 -23.83 6.95 -6.63
CA LEU A 85 -23.65 6.27 -7.90
C LEU A 85 -23.31 7.22 -9.05
N LEU A 86 -24.07 8.30 -9.22
CA LEU A 86 -23.83 9.27 -10.29
C LEU A 86 -22.45 9.89 -10.17
N THR A 87 -21.99 10.07 -8.94
CA THR A 87 -20.65 10.60 -8.66
C THR A 87 -19.57 9.54 -8.73
N ASP A 88 -19.84 8.23 -8.78
CA ASP A 88 -18.86 7.15 -8.61
C ASP A 88 -17.57 7.36 -9.41
N VAL A 89 -17.69 7.52 -10.74
CA VAL A 89 -16.53 7.77 -11.61
C VAL A 89 -15.90 9.14 -11.38
N PHE A 90 -16.67 10.17 -11.05
CA PHE A 90 -16.14 11.51 -10.75
C PHE A 90 -15.36 11.55 -9.43
N ARG A 91 -15.82 10.81 -8.40
CA ARG A 91 -15.18 10.74 -7.08
C ARG A 91 -13.99 9.79 -7.07
N SER A 92 -14.10 8.65 -7.74
CA SER A 92 -13.11 7.58 -7.70
C SER A 92 -12.14 7.58 -8.90
N GLY A 93 -12.46 8.35 -9.96
CA GLY A 93 -11.74 8.33 -11.23
C GLY A 93 -12.05 7.10 -12.09
N LEU A 94 -11.49 7.06 -13.31
CA LEU A 94 -11.63 5.91 -14.22
C LEU A 94 -10.61 4.78 -13.96
N GLY A 95 -9.60 5.03 -13.12
CA GLY A 95 -8.56 4.04 -12.83
C GLY A 95 -7.77 4.37 -11.56
N THR A 96 -6.74 3.59 -11.32
CA THR A 96 -5.90 3.66 -10.11
C THR A 96 -4.90 4.82 -10.10
N VAL A 97 -4.73 5.52 -11.23
CA VAL A 97 -3.82 6.67 -11.40
C VAL A 97 -4.02 7.76 -10.36
N VAL A 98 -5.28 7.94 -9.95
CA VAL A 98 -5.70 8.88 -8.91
C VAL A 98 -5.01 8.61 -7.57
N VAL A 99 -4.85 7.34 -7.22
CA VAL A 99 -4.22 6.91 -5.96
C VAL A 99 -2.69 6.95 -6.11
N VAL A 100 -2.17 6.50 -7.25
CA VAL A 100 -0.72 6.42 -7.52
C VAL A 100 -0.06 7.80 -7.63
N ARG A 101 -0.63 8.75 -8.38
CA ARG A 101 0.02 10.05 -8.68
C ARG A 101 0.20 10.96 -7.47
N GLY A 102 -0.57 10.76 -6.40
CA GLY A 102 -0.55 11.66 -5.24
C GLY A 102 0.38 11.22 -4.12
N HIS A 103 0.70 9.93 -4.01
CA HIS A 103 1.28 9.37 -2.79
C HIS A 103 2.46 8.41 -3.03
N ALA A 104 2.80 8.09 -4.29
CA ALA A 104 3.86 7.15 -4.60
C ALA A 104 4.90 7.78 -5.52
N THR A 105 6.16 7.73 -5.11
CA THR A 105 7.28 8.23 -5.92
C THR A 105 7.69 7.17 -6.92
N ARG A 106 7.62 7.48 -8.21
CA ARG A 106 8.07 6.55 -9.26
C ARG A 106 9.59 6.48 -9.27
N VAL A 107 10.13 5.27 -9.09
CA VAL A 107 11.58 5.03 -9.18
C VAL A 107 11.98 4.44 -10.52
N GLU A 108 11.13 3.60 -11.12
CA GLU A 108 11.40 2.94 -12.39
C GLU A 108 10.09 2.77 -13.19
N PRO A 109 10.15 2.46 -14.49
CA PRO A 109 8.96 2.06 -15.25
C PRO A 109 8.29 0.85 -14.58
N GLY A 110 7.06 1.03 -14.10
CA GLY A 110 6.32 -0.02 -13.41
C GLY A 110 6.73 -0.22 -11.95
N LYS A 111 7.60 0.62 -11.37
CA LYS A 111 8.00 0.49 -9.96
C LYS A 111 7.85 1.80 -9.21
N ILE A 112 7.22 1.73 -8.06
CA ILE A 112 6.94 2.87 -7.19
C ILE A 112 7.45 2.60 -5.77
N LEU A 113 7.92 3.65 -5.11
CA LEU A 113 8.14 3.67 -3.67
C LEU A 113 6.80 3.91 -2.98
N PHE A 114 6.46 3.04 -2.05
CA PHE A 114 5.30 3.18 -1.19
C PHE A 114 5.67 3.43 0.28
N PHE A 115 6.92 3.15 0.63
CA PHE A 115 7.48 3.31 1.97
C PHE A 115 8.96 3.68 1.85
N GLY A 116 9.41 4.61 2.69
CA GLY A 116 10.74 5.18 2.58
C GLY A 116 10.97 5.93 1.27
N PRO A 117 12.22 6.11 0.86
CA PRO A 117 13.43 5.56 1.47
C PRO A 117 13.81 6.31 2.76
N TYR A 118 13.95 5.60 3.89
CA TYR A 118 14.29 6.18 5.20
C TYR A 118 15.66 5.74 5.68
N ASN A 119 16.48 6.69 6.11
CA ASN A 119 17.78 6.41 6.70
C ASN A 119 17.93 7.19 7.99
N TYR A 120 18.22 6.50 9.10
CA TYR A 120 18.19 7.13 10.41
C TYR A 120 19.14 6.46 11.40
N PRO A 121 19.79 7.24 12.29
CA PRO A 121 20.54 6.69 13.40
C PRO A 121 19.57 6.21 14.48
N VAL A 122 19.80 5.02 15.03
CA VAL A 122 19.02 4.51 16.17
C VAL A 122 19.70 4.94 17.46
N VAL A 123 20.97 4.55 17.64
CA VAL A 123 21.74 4.92 18.83
C VAL A 123 23.23 4.77 18.56
N ASP A 124 24.03 5.71 19.07
CA ASP A 124 25.46 5.54 19.24
C ASP A 124 25.72 5.45 20.75
N ILE A 125 26.29 4.34 21.22
CA ILE A 125 26.55 4.10 22.64
C ILE A 125 28.04 3.92 22.86
N ARG A 126 28.59 4.68 23.81
CA ARG A 126 29.97 4.59 24.26
C ARG A 126 30.02 4.12 25.70
N ALA A 127 30.82 3.09 25.96
CA ALA A 127 31.21 2.69 27.30
C ALA A 127 32.25 3.68 27.85
N ASN A 128 32.01 4.19 29.05
CA ASN A 128 32.95 5.03 29.76
C ASN A 128 34.00 4.17 30.48
N GLU A 129 35.04 4.82 31.00
CA GLU A 129 36.09 4.15 31.78
C GLU A 129 35.57 3.58 33.11
N HIS A 130 34.44 4.11 33.61
CA HIS A 130 33.79 3.57 34.81
C HIS A 130 32.92 2.36 34.42
N PRO A 131 33.01 1.24 35.18
CA PRO A 131 32.18 0.07 34.94
C PRO A 131 30.70 0.46 34.93
N ASN A 132 29.97 0.00 33.93
CA ASN A 132 28.53 0.22 33.76
C ASN A 132 28.09 1.67 33.48
N ALA A 133 29.02 2.61 33.27
CA ALA A 133 28.68 3.96 32.85
C ALA A 133 28.70 4.05 31.31
N TYR A 134 27.59 4.48 30.73
CA TYR A 134 27.42 4.61 29.28
C TYR A 134 27.00 6.03 28.92
N THR A 135 27.47 6.50 27.77
CA THR A 135 26.99 7.73 27.12
C THR A 135 26.37 7.38 25.78
N ALA A 136 25.21 7.96 25.47
CA ALA A 136 24.50 7.67 24.23
C ALA A 136 23.98 8.95 23.55
N THR A 137 23.86 8.90 22.23
CA THR A 137 23.27 10.01 21.44
C THR A 137 21.75 10.09 21.56
N ALA A 138 21.10 8.97 21.89
CA ALA A 138 19.66 8.86 22.05
C ALA A 138 19.29 7.73 23.03
N ASN A 139 18.00 7.64 23.39
CA ASN A 139 17.49 6.49 24.15
C ASN A 139 17.37 5.27 23.23
N ALA A 140 17.80 4.11 23.71
CA ALA A 140 17.54 2.85 23.02
C ALA A 140 16.08 2.44 23.28
N THR A 141 15.24 2.45 22.25
CA THR A 141 13.80 2.17 22.43
C THR A 141 13.48 0.68 22.25
N VAL A 142 12.49 0.18 22.98
CA VAL A 142 11.95 -1.17 22.78
C VAL A 142 11.40 -1.31 21.36
N TRP A 143 10.79 -0.27 20.81
CA TRP A 143 10.25 -0.25 19.45
C TRP A 143 11.30 -0.68 18.42
N SER A 144 12.45 -0.01 18.39
CA SER A 144 13.52 -0.27 17.43
C SER A 144 14.04 -1.72 17.47
N TYR A 145 13.94 -2.42 18.60
CA TYR A 145 14.49 -3.77 18.75
C TYR A 145 13.44 -4.88 18.87
N LYS A 146 12.15 -4.53 18.94
CA LYS A 146 11.05 -5.49 19.11
C LYS A 146 9.97 -5.38 18.03
N TYR A 147 9.42 -4.18 17.85
CA TYR A 147 8.21 -3.95 17.03
C TYR A 147 8.53 -3.52 15.60
N ASP A 148 9.67 -2.85 15.42
CA ASP A 148 10.11 -2.35 14.13
C ASP A 148 10.39 -3.50 13.15
N SER A 149 10.09 -3.33 11.86
CA SER A 149 10.20 -4.42 10.88
C SER A 149 11.67 -4.86 10.69
N VAL A 150 12.60 -3.90 10.72
CA VAL A 150 14.07 -4.11 10.77
C VAL A 150 14.52 -5.02 11.92
N SER A 151 13.80 -5.01 13.06
CA SER A 151 14.14 -5.84 14.22
C SER A 151 13.93 -7.32 13.97
N THR A 152 13.09 -7.70 12.99
CA THR A 152 12.79 -9.09 12.69
C THR A 152 14.05 -9.90 12.42
N GLY A 153 14.90 -9.40 11.51
CA GLY A 153 16.14 -10.07 11.17
C GLY A 153 17.06 -10.20 12.36
N MET A 154 17.12 -9.18 13.22
CA MET A 154 17.91 -9.19 14.44
C MET A 154 17.43 -10.24 15.44
N ARG A 155 16.13 -10.30 15.71
CA ARG A 155 15.53 -11.24 16.67
C ARG A 155 15.70 -12.68 16.23
N ALA A 156 15.43 -12.95 14.96
CA ALA A 156 15.60 -14.28 14.39
C ALA A 156 17.08 -14.70 14.36
N LEU A 157 17.99 -13.76 14.09
CA LEU A 157 19.42 -14.02 14.13
C LEU A 157 19.92 -14.29 15.56
N ALA A 158 19.43 -13.54 16.55
CA ALA A 158 19.74 -13.77 17.96
C ALA A 158 19.27 -15.16 18.43
N GLU A 159 18.11 -15.61 17.97
CA GLU A 159 17.61 -16.95 18.24
C GLU A 159 18.44 -18.03 17.52
N LEU A 160 18.73 -17.84 16.23
CA LEU A 160 19.52 -18.77 15.41
C LEU A 160 20.95 -18.97 15.95
N LEU A 161 21.57 -17.88 16.42
CA LEU A 161 22.94 -17.89 16.97
C LEU A 161 22.97 -18.05 18.50
N ASN A 162 21.82 -18.22 19.14
CA ASN A 162 21.67 -18.37 20.59
C ASN A 162 22.39 -17.29 21.42
N VAL A 163 22.16 -16.02 21.07
CA VAL A 163 22.81 -14.87 21.71
C VAL A 163 22.12 -14.52 23.02
N SER A 164 22.78 -14.81 24.15
CA SER A 164 22.22 -14.64 25.50
C SER A 164 22.00 -13.19 25.91
N ALA A 165 22.81 -12.22 25.44
CA ALA A 165 22.57 -10.82 25.75
C ALA A 165 21.34 -10.23 25.08
N TYR A 166 20.74 -10.92 24.09
CA TYR A 166 19.51 -10.47 23.46
C TYR A 166 18.31 -10.77 24.39
N PRO A 167 17.68 -9.75 25.00
CA PRO A 167 16.68 -9.97 26.04
C PRO A 167 15.50 -10.80 25.55
N ALA A 168 15.00 -11.71 26.39
CA ALA A 168 13.83 -12.54 26.10
C ALA A 168 12.58 -11.68 25.81
N CYS A 169 12.45 -10.55 26.50
CA CYS A 169 11.35 -9.62 26.28
C CYS A 169 11.31 -9.04 24.85
N LEU A 170 12.47 -8.82 24.21
CA LEU A 170 12.56 -8.35 22.82
C LEU A 170 12.24 -9.46 21.83
N ARG A 171 12.41 -10.73 22.21
CA ARG A 171 12.07 -11.92 21.41
C ARG A 171 10.61 -12.37 21.55
N TYR A 172 9.76 -11.57 22.21
CA TYR A 172 8.36 -11.93 22.51
C TYR A 172 8.19 -13.18 23.39
N GLN A 173 9.22 -13.54 24.16
CA GLN A 173 9.14 -14.65 25.12
C GLN A 173 8.57 -14.21 26.47
N GLU A 174 8.68 -12.93 26.79
CA GLU A 174 8.16 -12.31 28.02
C GLU A 174 7.82 -10.81 27.78
N GLU A 175 7.20 -10.17 28.76
CA GLU A 175 6.93 -8.73 28.74
C GLU A 175 8.18 -7.93 29.16
N CYS A 176 8.39 -6.75 28.57
CA CYS A 176 9.51 -5.89 28.93
C CYS A 176 9.16 -5.06 30.17
N THR A 177 10.08 -4.96 31.14
CA THR A 177 9.89 -4.20 32.38
C THR A 177 9.60 -2.72 32.12
N ASP A 178 10.35 -2.11 31.20
CA ASP A 178 10.03 -0.79 30.63
C ASP A 178 9.50 -1.04 29.20
N PRO A 179 8.25 -0.64 28.90
CA PRO A 179 7.66 -0.85 27.59
C PRO A 179 8.19 0.10 26.50
N ILE A 180 8.89 1.17 26.90
CA ILE A 180 9.34 2.24 25.99
C ILE A 180 10.85 2.14 25.73
N ASN A 181 11.67 2.02 26.78
CA ASN A 181 13.13 2.10 26.66
C ASN A 181 13.85 0.84 27.17
N ILE A 182 15.05 0.63 26.65
CA ILE A 182 16.01 -0.38 27.08
C ILE A 182 17.20 0.35 27.70
N ALA A 183 17.74 -0.17 28.81
CA ALA A 183 18.95 0.36 29.40
C ALA A 183 20.12 0.34 28.39
N TRP A 184 20.89 1.44 28.31
CA TRP A 184 22.02 1.55 27.39
C TRP A 184 23.04 0.43 27.53
N SER A 185 23.27 -0.04 28.76
CA SER A 185 24.14 -1.20 29.04
C SER A 185 23.65 -2.48 28.36
N THR A 186 22.34 -2.70 28.36
CA THR A 186 21.71 -3.86 27.73
C THR A 186 21.77 -3.74 26.22
N ALA A 187 21.44 -2.57 25.65
CA ALA A 187 21.54 -2.34 24.21
C ALA A 187 22.98 -2.47 23.70
N PHE A 188 23.96 -1.93 24.44
CA PHE A 188 25.38 -2.04 24.11
C PHE A 188 25.84 -3.51 24.07
N ARG A 189 25.61 -4.26 25.15
CA ARG A 189 26.01 -5.67 25.25
C ARG A 189 25.29 -6.54 24.22
N MET A 190 24.00 -6.27 23.98
CA MET A 190 23.21 -6.97 22.97
C MET A 190 23.82 -6.80 21.57
N ILE A 191 24.15 -5.57 21.17
CA ILE A 191 24.77 -5.32 19.86
C ILE A 191 26.17 -5.96 19.81
N ASP A 192 26.96 -5.81 20.86
CA ASP A 192 28.32 -6.35 20.92
C ASP A 192 28.37 -7.88 20.78
N GLU A 193 27.60 -8.61 21.58
CA GLU A 193 27.52 -10.08 21.50
C GLU A 193 26.91 -10.56 20.17
N MET A 194 25.97 -9.80 19.58
CA MET A 194 25.45 -10.10 18.25
C MET A 194 26.53 -9.98 17.18
N VAL A 195 27.35 -8.91 17.22
CA VAL A 195 28.48 -8.74 16.29
C VAL A 195 29.48 -9.88 16.45
N ASP A 196 29.80 -10.28 17.69
CA ASP A 196 30.70 -11.41 17.94
C ASP A 196 30.15 -12.74 17.44
N ALA A 197 28.86 -13.00 17.63
CA ALA A 197 28.22 -14.21 17.13
C ALA A 197 28.23 -14.27 15.58
N ILE A 198 27.95 -13.15 14.91
CA ILE A 198 28.04 -13.05 13.44
C ILE A 198 29.48 -13.25 12.98
N GLN A 199 30.45 -12.57 13.63
CA GLN A 199 31.88 -12.71 13.32
C GLN A 199 32.30 -14.18 13.41
N HIS A 200 31.96 -14.86 14.51
CA HIS A 200 32.32 -16.25 14.73
C HIS A 200 31.75 -17.17 13.65
N ASN A 201 30.47 -16.99 13.29
CA ASN A 201 29.81 -17.78 12.26
C ASN A 201 30.44 -17.56 10.86
N VAL A 202 30.69 -16.30 10.48
CA VAL A 202 31.30 -15.96 9.20
C VAL A 202 32.72 -16.51 9.11
N GLN A 203 33.50 -16.47 10.21
CA GLN A 203 34.84 -17.06 10.25
C GLN A 203 34.82 -18.58 10.08
N GLN A 204 33.87 -19.28 10.70
CA GLN A 204 33.69 -20.73 10.52
C GLN A 204 33.28 -21.10 9.09
N ASN A 205 32.46 -20.26 8.45
CA ASN A 205 31.94 -20.46 7.10
C ASN A 205 32.84 -19.88 6.00
N ILE A 206 34.16 -19.79 6.24
CA ILE A 206 35.16 -19.35 5.26
C ILE A 206 34.83 -17.95 4.69
N GLY A 207 34.22 -17.07 5.48
CA GLY A 207 33.86 -15.72 5.06
C GLY A 207 32.56 -15.60 4.28
N ALA A 208 31.79 -16.69 4.12
CA ALA A 208 30.45 -16.61 3.53
C ALA A 208 29.48 -15.89 4.48
N PRO A 209 28.56 -15.05 3.97
CA PRO A 209 27.52 -14.47 4.80
C PRO A 209 26.59 -15.55 5.33
N LEU A 210 25.93 -15.29 6.45
CA LEU A 210 24.90 -16.18 7.00
C LEU A 210 23.57 -15.89 6.32
N LEU A 211 22.95 -16.90 5.70
CA LEU A 211 21.65 -16.80 5.05
C LEU A 211 20.60 -17.62 5.79
N PHE A 212 19.44 -17.04 6.02
CA PHE A 212 18.30 -17.74 6.59
C PHE A 212 16.98 -17.09 6.17
N THR A 213 15.88 -17.82 6.33
CA THR A 213 14.55 -17.32 6.02
C THR A 213 13.65 -17.42 7.24
N THR A 214 12.84 -16.40 7.48
CA THR A 214 11.82 -16.42 8.53
C THR A 214 10.43 -16.39 7.91
N GLN A 215 9.47 -16.95 8.64
CA GLN A 215 8.06 -16.82 8.35
C GLN A 215 7.41 -16.11 9.55
N ILE A 216 6.81 -14.96 9.30
CA ILE A 216 6.31 -14.07 10.35
C ILE A 216 4.81 -13.93 10.17
N LEU A 217 4.07 -14.08 11.27
CA LEU A 217 2.69 -13.64 11.34
C LEU A 217 2.69 -12.16 11.75
N TRP A 218 2.41 -11.28 10.80
CA TRP A 218 2.39 -9.84 11.04
C TRP A 218 0.95 -9.39 11.34
N ILE A 219 0.68 -9.07 12.61
CA ILE A 219 -0.61 -8.55 13.07
C ILE A 219 -0.42 -7.12 13.55
N ASP A 220 -0.89 -6.19 12.75
CA ASP A 220 -0.73 -4.75 12.95
C ASP A 220 -2.07 -4.00 12.80
N ARG A 221 -3.05 -4.61 12.14
CA ARG A 221 -4.33 -3.97 11.81
C ARG A 221 -5.51 -4.71 12.40
N VAL A 222 -6.53 -3.95 12.80
CA VAL A 222 -7.78 -4.49 13.38
C VAL A 222 -8.40 -5.56 12.47
N HIS A 223 -8.41 -5.35 11.15
CA HIS A 223 -8.97 -6.34 10.24
C HIS A 223 -8.19 -7.67 10.26
N GLN A 224 -6.87 -7.63 10.46
CA GLN A 224 -6.04 -8.84 10.56
C GLN A 224 -6.42 -9.65 11.80
N ILE A 225 -6.77 -8.99 12.90
CA ILE A 225 -7.31 -9.63 14.10
C ILE A 225 -8.70 -10.23 13.81
N LEU A 226 -9.58 -9.46 13.17
CA LEU A 226 -10.96 -9.89 12.89
C LEU A 226 -11.03 -11.11 11.94
N VAL A 227 -10.15 -11.16 10.93
CA VAL A 227 -10.13 -12.27 9.96
C VAL A 227 -9.03 -13.29 10.24
N GLN A 228 -8.33 -13.22 11.38
CA GLN A 228 -7.18 -14.08 11.68
C GLN A 228 -7.48 -15.58 11.54
N HIS A 229 -8.71 -15.99 11.85
CA HIS A 229 -9.13 -17.39 11.78
C HIS A 229 -9.53 -17.84 10.37
N LEU A 230 -9.85 -16.89 9.48
CA LEU A 230 -10.27 -17.15 8.11
C LEU A 230 -9.11 -17.00 7.11
N TRP A 231 -8.20 -16.07 7.38
CA TRP A 231 -7.05 -15.76 6.54
C TRP A 231 -5.83 -15.37 7.39
N GLN A 232 -4.97 -16.34 7.69
CA GLN A 232 -3.65 -16.07 8.26
C GLN A 232 -2.69 -15.65 7.15
N GLN A 233 -2.37 -14.36 7.08
CA GLN A 233 -1.33 -13.88 6.18
C GLN A 233 0.04 -13.97 6.87
N SER A 234 0.84 -14.97 6.48
CA SER A 234 2.24 -15.04 6.86
C SER A 234 3.12 -14.37 5.80
N GLN A 235 4.07 -13.56 6.24
CA GLN A 235 5.09 -12.98 5.38
C GLN A 235 6.36 -13.82 5.45
N LYS A 236 7.03 -14.03 4.31
CA LYS A 236 8.33 -14.69 4.27
C LYS A 236 9.42 -13.65 4.04
N TRP A 237 10.45 -13.71 4.86
CA TRP A 237 11.59 -12.80 4.79
C TRP A 237 12.86 -13.61 4.61
N MET A 238 13.77 -13.08 3.80
CA MET A 238 15.11 -13.59 3.60
C MET A 238 16.08 -12.63 4.27
N HIS A 239 16.94 -13.18 5.11
CA HIS A 239 17.92 -12.42 5.87
C HIS A 239 19.31 -12.84 5.46
N ARG A 240 20.21 -11.86 5.37
CA ARG A 240 21.63 -12.09 5.14
C ARG A 240 22.44 -11.27 6.14
N ALA A 241 23.32 -11.91 6.91
CA ALA A 241 24.21 -11.25 7.84
C ALA A 241 25.66 -11.31 7.33
N TYR A 242 26.32 -10.14 7.34
CA TYR A 242 27.68 -9.93 6.84
C TYR A 242 28.56 -9.42 7.98
N TYR A 243 29.82 -9.83 7.97
CA TYR A 243 30.86 -9.31 8.84
C TYR A 243 32.01 -8.74 8.00
N PHE A 244 32.37 -7.50 8.27
CA PHE A 244 33.49 -6.80 7.66
C PHE A 244 34.58 -6.61 8.72
N PRO A 245 35.71 -7.35 8.61
CA PRO A 245 36.77 -7.27 9.60
C PRO A 245 37.46 -5.90 9.57
N PRO A 246 38.21 -5.54 10.64
CA PRO A 246 39.04 -4.36 10.62
C PRO A 246 40.00 -4.42 9.43
N ARG A 247 40.03 -3.35 8.64
CA ARG A 247 41.02 -3.17 7.56
C ARG A 247 41.71 -1.83 7.74
N ASP A 248 42.98 -1.82 7.37
CA ASP A 248 43.74 -0.60 7.02
C ASP A 248 42.92 0.30 6.09
N PRO A 249 43.21 1.62 6.00
CA PRO A 249 42.33 2.67 5.44
C PRO A 249 42.10 2.58 3.91
N GLN A 250 41.58 1.44 3.46
CA GLN A 250 41.06 1.19 2.14
C GLN A 250 39.56 1.47 2.14
N PRO A 251 39.01 1.94 1.01
CA PRO A 251 37.57 2.16 0.89
C PRO A 251 36.81 0.85 1.14
N LEU A 252 35.76 0.94 1.96
CA LEU A 252 34.86 -0.18 2.20
C LEU A 252 34.18 -0.58 0.88
N THR A 253 34.47 -1.79 0.43
CA THR A 253 33.98 -2.32 -0.85
C THR A 253 32.81 -3.29 -0.60
N LEU A 254 31.60 -2.75 -0.42
CA LEU A 254 30.40 -3.53 -0.11
C LEU A 254 29.85 -4.30 -1.33
N CYS A 255 29.90 -3.67 -2.50
CA CYS A 255 29.28 -4.18 -3.73
C CYS A 255 30.28 -4.76 -4.74
N LEU A 256 31.52 -5.01 -4.31
CA LEU A 256 32.51 -5.70 -5.12
C LEU A 256 32.77 -7.09 -4.52
N PRO A 257 32.89 -8.12 -5.36
CA PRO A 257 33.29 -9.44 -4.87
C PRO A 257 34.71 -9.36 -4.27
N PRO A 258 35.02 -10.13 -3.22
CA PRO A 258 36.35 -10.14 -2.63
C PRO A 258 37.40 -10.54 -3.67
N LEU A 259 38.44 -9.70 -3.83
CA LEU A 259 39.52 -9.86 -4.81
C LEU A 259 40.43 -11.10 -4.58
N ARG A 260 40.27 -11.84 -3.47
CA ARG A 260 41.11 -13.00 -3.15
C ARG A 260 40.73 -14.23 -3.98
N GLY A 261 41.32 -14.36 -5.17
CA GLY A 261 41.95 -15.56 -5.77
C GLY A 261 41.23 -16.92 -5.87
N ARG A 262 40.16 -17.18 -5.13
CA ARG A 262 39.29 -18.35 -5.28
C ARG A 262 37.90 -17.82 -5.54
N ARG A 263 37.33 -18.14 -6.71
CA ARG A 263 35.89 -18.05 -6.94
C ARG A 263 35.22 -18.83 -5.81
N GLN A 264 34.75 -18.13 -4.77
CA GLN A 264 33.80 -18.70 -3.83
C GLN A 264 32.47 -18.69 -4.58
N PRO A 265 31.96 -19.85 -5.01
CA PRO A 265 30.72 -19.92 -5.79
C PRO A 265 29.51 -19.36 -5.03
N ASP A 266 29.60 -19.21 -3.70
CA ASP A 266 28.46 -18.88 -2.83
C ASP A 266 28.53 -17.50 -2.15
N TYR A 267 29.50 -16.64 -2.50
CA TYR A 267 29.53 -15.27 -1.94
C TYR A 267 28.42 -14.42 -2.59
N GLN A 268 27.29 -14.29 -1.90
CA GLN A 268 26.20 -13.41 -2.31
C GLN A 268 26.49 -11.98 -1.87
N LEU A 269 26.34 -11.03 -2.80
CA LEU A 269 26.43 -9.61 -2.49
C LEU A 269 25.20 -9.14 -1.71
N PRO A 270 25.33 -8.05 -0.92
CA PRO A 270 24.18 -7.38 -0.34
C PRO A 270 23.13 -7.05 -1.40
N THR A 271 21.86 -7.24 -1.05
CA THR A 271 20.72 -7.09 -1.99
C THR A 271 20.67 -5.72 -2.64
N PHE A 272 21.00 -4.67 -1.86
CA PHE A 272 21.05 -3.30 -2.36
C PHE A 272 22.09 -3.07 -3.47
N CYS A 273 23.08 -3.96 -3.64
CA CYS A 273 24.07 -3.82 -4.70
C CYS A 273 23.48 -4.07 -6.10
N SER A 274 22.33 -4.74 -6.19
CA SER A 274 21.58 -4.93 -7.44
C SER A 274 20.59 -3.79 -7.73
N MET A 275 20.43 -2.83 -6.82
CA MET A 275 19.48 -1.74 -7.00
C MET A 275 19.98 -0.73 -8.04
N THR A 276 19.08 -0.39 -8.95
CA THR A 276 19.34 0.53 -10.07
C THR A 276 18.94 1.97 -9.79
N PHE A 277 18.09 2.21 -8.79
CA PHE A 277 17.70 3.56 -8.35
C PHE A 277 18.49 4.03 -7.12
N ARG A 278 18.64 5.34 -6.98
CA ARG A 278 19.36 5.97 -5.86
C ARG A 278 18.44 6.21 -4.66
N TRP A 279 18.99 6.19 -3.46
CA TRP A 279 18.32 6.59 -2.23
C TRP A 279 18.09 8.09 -2.26
N VAL A 280 16.84 8.55 -2.20
CA VAL A 280 16.49 9.98 -2.27
C VAL A 280 16.18 10.47 -0.87
N CYS A 281 16.94 11.43 -0.36
CA CYS A 281 16.62 12.06 0.92
C CYS A 281 15.42 13.00 0.76
N THR A 282 14.46 12.90 1.67
CA THR A 282 13.29 13.79 1.74
C THR A 282 13.69 15.24 1.99
N GLU A 283 14.84 15.46 2.62
CA GLU A 283 15.40 16.78 2.90
C GLU A 283 16.63 17.00 2.00
N GLY A 284 16.48 17.82 0.95
CA GLY A 284 17.61 18.36 0.19
C GLY A 284 17.82 17.86 -1.24
N ASN A 285 16.87 17.13 -1.87
CA ASN A 285 16.98 16.61 -3.25
C ASN A 285 18.27 15.80 -3.53
N SER A 286 19.00 15.40 -2.49
CA SER A 286 20.24 14.65 -2.63
C SER A 286 19.90 13.18 -2.85
N SER A 287 20.61 12.55 -3.78
CA SER A 287 20.46 11.13 -4.05
C SER A 287 21.80 10.42 -4.05
N PHE A 288 21.91 9.33 -3.30
CA PHE A 288 23.12 8.54 -3.19
C PHE A 288 22.78 7.04 -3.26
N PRO A 289 23.68 6.19 -3.76
CA PRO A 289 23.56 4.76 -3.52
C PRO A 289 23.87 4.45 -2.04
N ILE A 290 23.14 3.49 -1.47
CA ILE A 290 23.25 3.14 -0.03
C ILE A 290 24.69 2.82 0.36
N TRP A 291 25.41 2.09 -0.49
CA TRP A 291 26.77 1.66 -0.22
C TRP A 291 27.76 2.84 -0.08
N GLU A 292 27.55 3.95 -0.79
CA GLU A 292 28.37 5.16 -0.63
C GLU A 292 28.11 5.80 0.74
N HIS A 293 26.86 5.86 1.16
CA HIS A 293 26.52 6.45 2.46
C HIS A 293 27.03 5.59 3.63
N ILE A 294 26.94 4.26 3.54
CA ILE A 294 27.54 3.35 4.54
C ILE A 294 29.05 3.54 4.60
N ALA A 295 29.72 3.58 3.44
CA ALA A 295 31.17 3.78 3.38
C ALA A 295 31.59 5.16 3.94
N TYR A 296 30.81 6.21 3.65
CA TYR A 296 31.01 7.54 4.22
C TYR A 296 30.88 7.52 5.75
N ARG A 297 29.83 6.90 6.30
CA ARG A 297 29.64 6.79 7.75
C ARG A 297 30.78 6.03 8.42
N MET A 298 31.23 4.93 7.82
CA MET A 298 32.40 4.18 8.29
C MET A 298 33.65 5.05 8.35
N LYS A 299 33.91 5.83 7.30
CA LYS A 299 35.04 6.77 7.25
C LYS A 299 34.94 7.87 8.33
N VAL A 300 33.75 8.46 8.52
CA VAL A 300 33.52 9.46 9.56
C VAL A 300 33.73 8.85 10.95
N PHE A 301 33.29 7.61 11.16
CA PHE A 301 33.49 6.89 12.42
C PHE A 301 34.98 6.62 12.68
N GLN A 302 35.73 6.19 11.67
CA GLN A 302 37.19 6.02 11.73
C GLN A 302 37.93 7.33 12.06
N GLN A 303 37.49 8.45 11.47
CA GLN A 303 38.07 9.76 11.78
C GLN A 303 37.76 10.23 13.19
N ARG A 304 36.59 9.86 13.74
CA ARG A 304 36.19 10.20 15.10
C ARG A 304 36.92 9.38 16.16
N TYR A 305 37.31 8.15 15.85
CA TYR A 305 37.98 7.22 16.77
C TYR A 305 39.21 6.58 16.12
N PRO A 306 40.29 7.36 15.89
CA PRO A 306 41.48 6.88 15.18
C PRO A 306 42.31 5.86 15.99
N ASP A 307 42.12 5.81 17.30
CA ASP A 307 42.79 4.91 18.25
C ASP A 307 42.11 3.54 18.40
N LEU A 308 40.95 3.33 17.77
CA LEU A 308 40.17 2.11 17.89
C LEU A 308 40.28 1.23 16.64
N THR A 309 40.28 -0.10 16.84
CA THR A 309 40.09 -1.07 15.77
C THR A 309 38.60 -1.16 15.45
N ILE A 310 38.26 -0.83 14.20
CA ILE A 310 36.85 -0.69 13.80
C ILE A 310 36.46 -1.86 12.91
N ASP A 311 35.41 -2.58 13.31
CA ASP A 311 34.72 -3.57 12.48
C ASP A 311 33.27 -3.17 12.23
N MET A 312 32.65 -3.81 11.24
CA MET A 312 31.26 -3.56 10.88
C MET A 312 30.53 -4.87 10.65
N SER A 313 29.33 -4.97 11.20
CA SER A 313 28.35 -5.99 10.81
C SER A 313 27.18 -5.36 10.07
N MET A 314 26.59 -6.13 9.17
CA MET A 314 25.44 -5.67 8.40
C MET A 314 24.43 -6.79 8.28
N ILE A 315 23.16 -6.46 8.45
CA ILE A 315 22.04 -7.37 8.22
C ILE A 315 21.19 -6.76 7.11
N THR A 316 20.96 -7.51 6.04
CA THR A 316 19.99 -7.14 5.01
C THR A 316 18.77 -8.04 5.14
N ASN A 317 17.60 -7.45 5.35
CA ASN A 317 16.33 -8.18 5.28
C ASN A 317 15.65 -7.84 3.96
N GLU A 318 15.20 -8.89 3.28
CA GLU A 318 14.47 -8.79 2.03
C GLU A 318 13.14 -9.52 2.20
N ARG A 319 12.04 -8.80 1.97
CA ARG A 319 10.73 -9.42 1.95
C ARG A 319 10.57 -10.20 0.64
N LEU A 320 10.43 -11.53 0.74
CA LEU A 320 10.23 -12.39 -0.42
C LEU A 320 8.87 -12.06 -1.02
N GLY A 321 8.88 -11.54 -2.25
CA GLY A 321 7.69 -11.05 -2.92
C GLY A 321 6.62 -12.12 -3.04
N THR A 322 5.66 -12.08 -2.13
CA THR A 322 4.41 -12.84 -2.24
C THR A 322 3.46 -12.02 -3.08
N ASN A 323 2.87 -12.61 -4.12
CA ASN A 323 1.68 -12.03 -4.71
C ASN A 323 0.54 -12.20 -3.68
N ARG A 324 0.43 -11.24 -2.74
CA ARG A 324 -0.49 -11.28 -1.57
C ARG A 324 -1.95 -11.45 -1.98
N TYR A 325 -2.26 -11.18 -3.26
CA TYR A 325 -3.59 -11.24 -3.85
C TYR A 325 -3.69 -12.26 -4.99
N ALA A 326 -2.68 -13.12 -5.17
CA ALA A 326 -2.83 -14.33 -5.97
C ALA A 326 -3.77 -15.27 -5.23
N VAL A 327 -5.08 -15.05 -5.38
CA VAL A 327 -6.07 -16.06 -5.10
C VAL A 327 -5.73 -17.23 -6.03
N SER A 328 -5.14 -18.24 -5.43
CA SER A 328 -4.64 -19.45 -6.06
C SER A 328 -5.68 -20.05 -7.04
N GLN A 329 -5.18 -20.51 -8.19
CA GLN A 329 -5.79 -21.49 -9.11
C GLN A 329 -6.77 -21.01 -10.20
N PHE A 330 -7.20 -19.74 -10.24
CA PHE A 330 -7.99 -19.24 -11.38
C PHE A 330 -7.13 -18.36 -12.31
N PRO A 331 -7.10 -18.63 -13.64
CA PRO A 331 -6.47 -17.75 -14.61
C PRO A 331 -7.31 -16.47 -14.75
N GLN A 332 -7.11 -15.53 -13.83
CA GLN A 332 -7.76 -14.23 -13.87
C GLN A 332 -6.82 -13.21 -14.52
N PRO A 333 -7.32 -12.31 -15.38
CA PRO A 333 -6.56 -11.14 -15.81
C PRO A 333 -6.45 -10.19 -14.62
N HIS A 334 -5.40 -10.37 -13.82
CA HIS A 334 -5.08 -9.47 -12.71
C HIS A 334 -3.85 -8.66 -13.09
N ALA A 335 -3.88 -7.38 -12.78
CA ALA A 335 -2.69 -6.55 -12.87
C ALA A 335 -1.60 -7.17 -11.97
N PHE A 336 -0.44 -7.42 -12.58
CA PHE A 336 0.74 -7.91 -11.87
C PHE A 336 1.07 -6.96 -10.72
N LEU A 337 1.34 -7.54 -9.56
CA LEU A 337 1.73 -6.82 -8.38
C LEU A 337 2.78 -7.64 -7.62
N ARG A 338 3.97 -7.07 -7.48
CA ARG A 338 5.03 -7.64 -6.67
C ARG A 338 5.50 -6.61 -5.66
N GLU A 339 5.22 -6.91 -4.41
CA GLU A 339 5.70 -6.18 -3.27
C GLU A 339 7.14 -6.59 -2.94
N TRP A 340 8.02 -5.62 -2.79
CA TRP A 340 9.41 -5.80 -2.37
C TRP A 340 9.73 -4.86 -1.23
N GLY A 341 10.40 -5.36 -0.20
CA GLY A 341 10.84 -4.58 0.95
C GLY A 341 12.31 -4.85 1.18
N LEU A 342 13.08 -3.78 1.38
CA LEU A 342 14.49 -3.86 1.71
C LEU A 342 14.75 -3.10 3.00
N GLU A 343 15.40 -3.78 3.92
CA GLU A 343 15.82 -3.23 5.18
C GLU A 343 17.30 -3.57 5.39
N VAL A 344 18.06 -2.58 5.86
CA VAL A 344 19.49 -2.75 6.13
C VAL A 344 19.78 -2.19 7.50
N THR A 345 20.28 -3.05 8.38
CA THR A 345 20.83 -2.66 9.68
C THR A 345 22.34 -2.69 9.59
N THR A 346 22.99 -1.62 10.01
CA THR A 346 24.45 -1.52 10.06
C THR A 346 24.90 -1.27 11.49
N TRP A 347 25.79 -2.13 11.99
CA TRP A 347 26.46 -1.94 13.26
C TRP A 347 27.92 -1.67 13.03
N ILE A 348 28.39 -0.51 13.47
CA ILE A 348 29.80 -0.18 13.50
C ILE A 348 30.27 -0.31 14.94
N ARG A 349 31.34 -1.07 15.16
CA ARG A 349 31.87 -1.33 16.48
C ARG A 349 33.34 -0.92 16.53
N GLY A 350 33.68 -0.12 17.55
CA GLY A 350 35.05 0.31 17.84
C GLY A 350 35.57 -0.42 19.07
N ARG A 351 36.67 -1.16 18.88
CA ARG A 351 37.33 -1.93 19.94
C ARG A 351 38.68 -1.33 20.29
N ARG A 352 39.06 -1.46 21.55
CA ARG A 352 40.41 -1.18 22.02
C ARG A 352 41.11 -2.50 22.26
N CYS A 353 42.15 -2.75 21.48
CA CYS A 353 42.92 -3.97 21.57
C CYS A 353 44.24 -3.71 22.28
N HIS A 354 44.51 -4.48 23.32
CA HIS A 354 45.77 -4.48 24.04
C HIS A 354 46.51 -5.77 23.74
N SER A 355 47.73 -5.64 23.22
CA SER A 355 48.66 -6.75 23.12
C SER A 355 49.34 -6.90 24.48
N SER A 356 48.90 -7.87 25.28
CA SER A 356 49.45 -8.06 26.62
C SER A 356 50.80 -8.79 26.58
N ASP A 357 51.04 -9.68 25.60
CA ASP A 357 52.27 -10.49 25.53
C ASP A 357 52.72 -10.84 24.09
N GLY A 358 52.23 -10.15 23.05
CA GLY A 358 52.58 -10.43 21.64
C GLY A 358 51.99 -11.71 21.04
N LEU A 359 51.40 -12.60 21.85
CA LEU A 359 50.74 -13.85 21.43
C LEU A 359 49.21 -13.80 21.49
N HIS A 360 48.63 -13.01 22.39
CA HIS A 360 47.18 -12.83 22.52
C HIS A 360 46.81 -11.35 22.56
N GLU A 361 45.98 -10.94 21.60
CA GLU A 361 45.39 -9.61 21.54
C GLU A 361 44.04 -9.65 22.25
N SER A 362 43.92 -8.96 23.37
CA SER A 362 42.64 -8.82 24.09
C SER A 362 41.97 -7.54 23.64
N CYS A 363 40.81 -7.67 22.99
CA CYS A 363 40.03 -6.54 22.50
C CYS A 363 38.79 -6.34 23.35
N THR A 364 38.57 -5.10 23.80
CA THR A 364 37.34 -4.71 24.50
C THR A 364 36.56 -3.72 23.66
N THR A 365 35.25 -3.88 23.58
CA THR A 365 34.38 -2.97 22.84
C THR A 365 34.18 -1.68 23.64
N VAL A 366 34.42 -0.54 23.00
CA VAL A 366 34.33 0.79 23.63
C VAL A 366 33.12 1.56 23.10
N VAL A 367 32.78 1.38 21.83
CA VAL A 367 31.70 2.11 21.17
C VAL A 367 30.98 1.23 20.16
N VAL A 368 29.66 1.34 20.12
CA VAL A 368 28.80 0.72 19.11
C VAL A 368 27.87 1.78 18.51
N SER A 369 27.61 1.67 17.21
CA SER A 369 26.73 2.56 16.46
C SER A 369 25.72 1.73 15.67
N ASP A 370 24.43 2.00 15.85
CA ASP A 370 23.32 1.38 15.12
C ASP A 370 22.70 2.39 14.15
N TYR A 371 22.76 2.08 12.86
CA TYR A 371 22.20 2.90 11.80
C TYR A 371 21.43 2.04 10.79
N ARG A 372 20.29 2.54 10.33
CA ARG A 372 19.33 1.75 9.55
C ARG A 372 18.88 2.43 8.27
N TYR A 373 18.50 1.60 7.31
CA TYR A 373 17.94 1.96 6.02
C TYR A 373 16.71 1.12 5.74
N GLU A 374 15.63 1.75 5.30
CA GLU A 374 14.38 1.07 5.00
C GLU A 374 13.71 1.60 3.74
N LEU A 375 13.20 0.70 2.92
CA LEU A 375 12.35 1.06 1.80
C LEU A 375 11.35 -0.06 1.47
N GLY A 376 10.21 0.34 0.94
CA GLY A 376 9.26 -0.55 0.30
C GLY A 376 8.96 -0.09 -1.13
N THR A 377 9.12 -1.00 -2.09
CA THR A 377 8.68 -0.76 -3.47
C THR A 377 7.61 -1.75 -3.89
N VAL A 378 6.74 -1.29 -4.77
CA VAL A 378 5.78 -2.11 -5.48
C VAL A 378 6.14 -2.06 -6.96
N GLU A 379 6.31 -3.23 -7.55
CA GLU A 379 6.36 -3.43 -9.00
C GLU A 379 4.95 -3.77 -9.50
N HIS A 380 4.49 -3.08 -10.55
CA HIS A 380 3.15 -3.16 -11.07
C HIS A 380 3.07 -2.87 -12.58
N ASP A 381 2.08 -3.46 -13.25
CA ASP A 381 1.76 -3.24 -14.68
C ASP A 381 0.49 -2.37 -14.88
N THR A 382 0.03 -1.67 -13.83
CA THR A 382 -1.25 -0.93 -13.84
C THR A 382 -1.43 0.03 -15.01
N ALA A 383 -0.34 0.59 -15.53
CA ALA A 383 -0.38 1.52 -16.67
C ALA A 383 -0.90 0.84 -17.95
N GLU A 384 -0.63 -0.45 -18.13
CA GLU A 384 -1.08 -1.24 -19.29
C GLU A 384 -2.58 -1.55 -19.18
N TRP A 385 -3.01 -1.97 -17.99
CA TRP A 385 -4.42 -2.29 -17.70
C TRP A 385 -5.31 -1.06 -17.60
N LEU A 386 -4.75 0.12 -17.36
CA LEU A 386 -5.50 1.36 -17.17
C LEU A 386 -6.47 1.63 -18.30
N ARG A 387 -6.09 1.38 -19.56
CA ARG A 387 -6.95 1.60 -20.71
C ARG A 387 -8.17 0.69 -20.65
N VAL A 388 -7.96 -0.60 -20.40
CA VAL A 388 -9.02 -1.61 -20.31
C VAL A 388 -9.97 -1.28 -19.17
N THR A 389 -9.44 -1.03 -17.96
CA THR A 389 -10.27 -0.73 -16.79
C THR A 389 -11.03 0.58 -16.95
N SER A 390 -10.42 1.59 -17.60
CA SER A 390 -11.07 2.88 -17.85
C SER A 390 -12.22 2.74 -18.84
N VAL A 391 -12.06 1.95 -19.92
CA VAL A 391 -13.12 1.69 -20.89
C VAL A 391 -14.27 0.93 -20.26
N LEU A 392 -13.99 -0.12 -19.48
CA LEU A 392 -15.04 -0.89 -18.78
C LEU A 392 -15.86 -0.01 -17.83
N ARG A 393 -15.20 0.84 -17.05
CA ARG A 393 -15.88 1.76 -16.12
C ARG A 393 -16.64 2.87 -16.83
N ALA A 394 -16.05 3.46 -17.87
CA ALA A 394 -16.72 4.47 -18.67
C ALA A 394 -17.98 3.91 -19.33
N PHE A 395 -17.88 2.71 -19.91
CA PHE A 395 -19.02 2.02 -20.50
C PHE A 395 -20.11 1.71 -19.46
N ALA A 396 -19.74 1.16 -18.31
CA ALA A 396 -20.69 0.89 -17.23
C ALA A 396 -21.40 2.16 -16.75
N GLN A 397 -20.65 3.26 -16.56
CA GLN A 397 -21.20 4.54 -16.12
C GLN A 397 -22.14 5.15 -17.18
N LEU A 398 -21.74 5.13 -18.46
CA LEU A 398 -22.58 5.62 -19.55
C LEU A 398 -23.87 4.80 -19.67
N TYR A 399 -23.81 3.48 -19.51
CA TYR A 399 -24.97 2.62 -19.49
C TYR A 399 -25.93 2.97 -18.35
N VAL A 400 -25.39 3.18 -17.15
CA VAL A 400 -26.15 3.59 -15.97
C VAL A 400 -26.80 4.95 -16.18
N LEU A 401 -26.06 5.93 -16.69
CA LEU A 401 -26.58 7.27 -16.99
C LEU A 401 -27.71 7.19 -18.03
N ALA A 402 -27.51 6.45 -19.11
CA ALA A 402 -28.55 6.25 -20.12
C ALA A 402 -29.81 5.62 -19.51
N ARG A 403 -29.67 4.60 -18.65
CA ARG A 403 -30.81 3.94 -18.01
C ARG A 403 -31.55 4.86 -17.05
N ILE A 404 -30.84 5.66 -16.27
CA ILE A 404 -31.41 6.67 -15.38
C ILE A 404 -32.15 7.75 -16.18
N SER A 405 -31.55 8.25 -17.26
CA SER A 405 -32.17 9.24 -18.15
C SER A 405 -33.42 8.68 -18.81
N LEU A 406 -33.40 7.44 -19.31
CA LEU A 406 -34.57 6.78 -19.89
C LEU A 406 -35.67 6.59 -18.85
N TYR A 407 -35.33 6.21 -17.62
CA TYR A 407 -36.29 6.10 -16.52
C TYR A 407 -36.92 7.46 -16.19
N PHE A 408 -36.12 8.53 -16.11
CA PHE A 408 -36.65 9.87 -15.90
C PHE A 408 -37.56 10.32 -17.05
N VAL A 409 -37.18 10.06 -18.31
CA VAL A 409 -38.00 10.35 -19.50
C VAL A 409 -39.31 9.55 -19.46
N ALA A 410 -39.28 8.29 -19.05
CA ALA A 410 -40.49 7.47 -18.89
C ALA A 410 -41.43 8.03 -17.81
N VAL A 411 -40.89 8.41 -16.64
CA VAL A 411 -41.68 9.06 -15.58
C VAL A 411 -42.25 10.40 -16.05
N PHE A 412 -41.46 11.19 -16.78
CA PHE A 412 -41.91 12.46 -17.36
C PHE A 412 -43.01 12.27 -18.41
N ALA A 413 -42.87 11.27 -19.29
CA ALA A 413 -43.86 10.92 -20.30
C ALA A 413 -45.17 10.41 -19.66
N MET A 414 -45.10 9.64 -18.57
CA MET A 414 -46.31 9.26 -17.81
C MET A 414 -47.05 10.49 -17.27
N GLN A 415 -46.33 11.51 -16.79
CA GLN A 415 -46.93 12.76 -16.33
C GLN A 415 -47.51 13.61 -17.48
N SER A 416 -47.06 13.43 -18.73
CA SER A 416 -47.61 14.16 -19.88
C SER A 416 -48.94 13.59 -20.38
N VAL A 417 -49.15 12.28 -20.24
CA VAL A 417 -50.41 11.60 -20.59
C VAL A 417 -51.53 11.90 -19.59
N GLU A 418 -51.19 12.17 -18.32
CA GLU A 418 -52.18 12.42 -17.25
C GLU A 418 -52.69 13.87 -17.23
N ASN A 419 -51.98 14.83 -17.86
CA ASN A 419 -52.27 16.27 -17.83
C ASN A 419 -52.70 16.83 -19.21
N VAL A 420 -53.82 16.33 -19.75
CA VAL A 420 -54.30 16.62 -21.12
C VAL A 420 -54.92 18.04 -21.27
N GLU A 421 -55.18 18.78 -20.19
CA GLU A 421 -56.19 19.86 -20.26
C GLU A 421 -55.73 21.32 -20.00
N SER A 422 -54.48 21.72 -20.26
CA SER A 422 -54.12 23.17 -20.21
C SER A 422 -52.78 23.54 -20.86
N SER A 423 -52.52 24.86 -20.97
CA SER A 423 -51.49 25.52 -21.78
C SER A 423 -50.03 25.02 -21.67
N LEU A 424 -49.32 25.06 -22.80
CA LEU A 424 -48.05 24.36 -23.06
C LEU A 424 -46.84 24.78 -22.18
N MET A 425 -46.70 26.06 -21.83
CA MET A 425 -45.50 26.56 -21.11
C MET A 425 -45.61 26.55 -19.58
N VAL A 426 -46.77 26.87 -18.97
CA VAL A 426 -46.94 26.78 -17.50
C VAL A 426 -46.87 25.31 -17.02
N ASN A 427 -47.09 24.37 -17.94
CA ASN A 427 -47.11 22.93 -17.69
C ASN A 427 -45.74 22.26 -17.68
N TRP A 428 -44.70 22.80 -18.31
CA TRP A 428 -43.41 22.11 -18.35
C TRP A 428 -42.75 22.06 -16.97
N HIS A 429 -42.71 23.17 -16.24
CA HIS A 429 -42.16 23.24 -14.89
C HIS A 429 -42.94 22.34 -13.91
N ARG A 430 -44.28 22.39 -13.95
CA ARG A 430 -45.13 21.53 -13.10
C ARG A 430 -44.91 20.05 -13.40
N ARG A 431 -44.76 19.68 -14.68
CA ARG A 431 -44.46 18.30 -15.11
C ARG A 431 -43.09 17.84 -14.64
N VAL A 432 -42.06 18.69 -14.77
CA VAL A 432 -40.71 18.38 -14.26
C VAL A 432 -40.74 18.21 -12.73
N ILE A 433 -41.41 19.09 -11.99
CA ILE A 433 -41.55 18.97 -10.53
C ILE A 433 -42.31 17.69 -10.14
N ALA A 434 -43.39 17.35 -10.86
CA ALA A 434 -44.15 16.12 -10.61
C ALA A 434 -43.34 14.85 -10.93
N ALA A 435 -42.55 14.88 -12.00
CA ALA A 435 -41.63 13.80 -12.36
C ALA A 435 -40.54 13.64 -11.29
N TRP A 436 -39.91 14.73 -10.83
CA TRP A 436 -38.92 14.70 -9.75
C TRP A 436 -39.46 14.17 -8.43
N LYS A 437 -40.73 14.43 -8.09
CA LYS A 437 -41.38 13.86 -6.90
C LYS A 437 -41.67 12.36 -7.03
N THR A 438 -41.87 11.89 -8.24
CA THR A 438 -42.25 10.49 -8.53
C THR A 438 -41.02 9.61 -8.79
N PHE A 439 -39.97 10.19 -9.37
CA PHE A 439 -38.73 9.52 -9.74
C PHE A 439 -38.09 8.71 -8.58
N PRO A 440 -37.91 9.26 -7.35
CA PRO A 440 -37.30 8.52 -6.25
C PRO A 440 -38.23 7.52 -5.54
N ILE A 441 -39.49 7.35 -5.98
CA ILE A 441 -40.41 6.34 -5.43
C ILE A 441 -39.91 4.92 -5.75
N ILE A 442 -39.34 4.73 -6.94
CA ILE A 442 -38.65 3.48 -7.27
C ILE A 442 -37.17 3.69 -6.91
N PRO A 443 -36.61 2.90 -5.96
CA PRO A 443 -35.23 3.06 -5.56
C PRO A 443 -34.32 2.90 -6.79
N PRO A 444 -33.53 3.92 -7.16
CA PRO A 444 -32.67 3.86 -8.34
C PRO A 444 -31.70 2.67 -8.30
N GLN A 445 -31.34 2.21 -7.10
CA GLN A 445 -30.53 1.02 -6.84
C GLN A 445 -31.10 -0.23 -7.53
N VAL A 446 -32.43 -0.41 -7.55
CA VAL A 446 -33.09 -1.54 -8.22
C VAL A 446 -32.91 -1.44 -9.74
N LEU A 447 -32.99 -0.23 -10.28
CA LEU A 447 -32.77 0.02 -11.70
C LEU A 447 -31.32 -0.28 -12.11
N ILE A 448 -30.35 -0.09 -11.23
CA ILE A 448 -28.93 -0.26 -11.57
C ILE A 448 -28.50 -1.72 -11.38
N TYR A 449 -28.71 -2.24 -10.17
CA TYR A 449 -28.33 -3.60 -9.82
C TYR A 449 -29.26 -4.66 -10.43
N GLY A 450 -30.35 -4.25 -11.08
CA GLY A 450 -31.20 -5.12 -11.88
C GLY A 450 -30.64 -5.44 -13.27
N SER A 451 -29.55 -4.82 -13.74
CA SER A 451 -28.86 -5.26 -14.97
C SER A 451 -27.48 -5.83 -14.65
N TYR A 452 -27.17 -6.93 -15.31
CA TYR A 452 -25.86 -7.57 -15.24
C TYR A 452 -24.78 -6.75 -15.96
N VAL A 453 -25.12 -5.99 -16.99
CA VAL A 453 -24.14 -5.30 -17.85
C VAL A 453 -23.22 -4.36 -17.05
N PRO A 454 -23.73 -3.35 -16.31
CA PRO A 454 -22.87 -2.45 -15.55
C PRO A 454 -22.23 -3.14 -14.33
N VAL A 455 -22.90 -4.14 -13.75
CA VAL A 455 -22.38 -4.90 -12.60
C VAL A 455 -21.16 -5.73 -13.01
N VAL A 456 -21.27 -6.52 -14.07
CA VAL A 456 -20.19 -7.35 -14.61
C VAL A 456 -19.04 -6.47 -15.10
N ALA A 457 -19.32 -5.40 -15.85
CA ALA A 457 -18.27 -4.50 -16.34
C ALA A 457 -17.46 -3.85 -15.20
N ASN A 458 -18.13 -3.35 -14.15
CA ASN A 458 -17.44 -2.79 -12.99
C ASN A 458 -16.75 -3.86 -12.12
N ALA A 459 -17.36 -5.03 -11.94
CA ALA A 459 -16.77 -6.14 -11.19
C ALA A 459 -15.50 -6.65 -11.88
N VAL A 460 -15.51 -6.86 -13.19
CA VAL A 460 -14.33 -7.26 -13.97
C VAL A 460 -13.26 -6.17 -13.92
N ALA A 461 -13.62 -4.90 -14.11
CA ALA A 461 -12.68 -3.80 -14.00
C ALA A 461 -12.01 -3.74 -12.62
N HIS A 462 -12.77 -4.03 -11.56
CA HIS A 462 -12.25 -4.08 -10.20
C HIS A 462 -11.39 -5.33 -9.96
N LEU A 463 -11.77 -6.51 -10.43
CA LEU A 463 -10.94 -7.71 -10.32
C LEU A 463 -9.57 -7.55 -10.99
N ILE A 464 -9.50 -6.78 -12.08
CA ILE A 464 -8.23 -6.46 -12.75
C ILE A 464 -7.32 -5.60 -11.86
N ASP A 465 -7.85 -4.58 -11.19
CA ASP A 465 -7.02 -3.59 -10.47
C ASP A 465 -7.11 -3.62 -8.94
N CYS A 466 -7.87 -4.55 -8.35
CA CYS A 466 -8.11 -4.62 -6.91
C CYS A 466 -6.82 -4.83 -6.10
N SER A 467 -5.91 -5.68 -6.57
CA SER A 467 -4.62 -5.95 -5.91
C SER A 467 -3.84 -4.66 -5.69
N ASN A 468 -3.73 -3.84 -6.75
CA ASN A 468 -3.06 -2.55 -6.72
C ASN A 468 -3.79 -1.55 -5.83
N VAL A 469 -5.12 -1.44 -5.96
CA VAL A 469 -5.92 -0.53 -5.13
C VAL A 469 -5.76 -0.84 -3.65
N HIS A 470 -5.80 -2.13 -3.28
CA HIS A 470 -5.68 -2.55 -1.90
C HIS A 470 -4.29 -2.26 -1.37
N VAL A 471 -3.22 -2.69 -2.04
CA VAL A 471 -1.85 -2.42 -1.57
C VAL A 471 -1.57 -0.93 -1.46
N LEU A 472 -1.89 -0.15 -2.49
CA LEU A 472 -1.71 1.31 -2.42
C LEU A 472 -2.55 1.94 -1.30
N GLY A 473 -3.77 1.44 -1.13
CA GLY A 473 -4.64 1.80 -0.02
C GLY A 473 -3.97 1.52 1.33
N GLU A 474 -3.38 0.34 1.49
CA GLU A 474 -2.65 -0.04 2.70
C GLU A 474 -1.46 0.87 2.94
N THR A 475 -0.70 1.21 1.91
CA THR A 475 0.55 1.94 2.06
C THR A 475 0.35 3.42 2.38
N MET A 476 -0.75 4.03 1.92
CA MET A 476 -1.10 5.41 2.27
C MET A 476 -1.36 5.61 3.76
N TRP A 477 -1.65 4.53 4.49
CA TRP A 477 -1.89 4.55 5.93
C TRP A 477 -0.78 3.83 6.70
N ASN A 478 0.43 3.76 6.14
CA ASN A 478 1.60 3.34 6.90
C ASN A 478 2.31 4.58 7.45
N GLY A 479 2.50 4.63 8.76
CA GLY A 479 3.23 5.69 9.45
C GLY A 479 4.57 5.19 9.96
N LEU A 480 5.61 6.03 9.88
CA LEU A 480 6.83 5.80 10.64
C LEU A 480 6.53 5.94 12.13
N GLU A 481 7.09 5.04 12.96
CA GLU A 481 6.89 5.02 14.41
C GLU A 481 5.41 4.99 14.85
N GLY A 482 4.51 4.50 13.99
CA GLY A 482 3.07 4.49 14.25
C GLY A 482 2.37 5.86 14.16
N ARG A 483 3.02 6.90 13.62
CA ARG A 483 2.40 8.22 13.43
C ARG A 483 1.72 8.33 12.07
N LEU A 484 0.40 8.50 12.08
CA LEU A 484 -0.43 8.67 10.89
C LEU A 484 -0.73 10.16 10.63
N GLU A 485 -0.33 10.66 9.47
CA GLU A 485 -0.78 11.96 8.98
C GLU A 485 -2.17 11.82 8.33
N PHE A 486 -3.22 12.04 9.13
CA PHE A 486 -4.57 11.88 8.64
C PHE A 486 -5.04 13.09 7.81
N ASN A 487 -5.11 12.91 6.49
CA ASN A 487 -5.80 13.85 5.60
C ASN A 487 -7.21 13.33 5.26
N LEU A 488 -8.24 14.05 5.73
CA LEU A 488 -9.64 13.67 5.53
C LEU A 488 -10.02 13.53 4.04
N TRP A 489 -9.51 14.40 3.17
CA TRP A 489 -9.83 14.35 1.75
C TRP A 489 -9.20 13.15 1.05
N THR A 490 -7.93 12.87 1.37
CA THR A 490 -7.25 11.65 0.93
C THR A 490 -7.99 10.42 1.44
N HIS A 491 -8.48 10.46 2.69
CA HIS A 491 -9.28 9.39 3.27
C HIS A 491 -10.56 9.13 2.49
N ILE A 492 -11.39 10.16 2.32
CA ILE A 492 -12.67 10.05 1.60
C ILE A 492 -12.44 9.51 0.18
N ARG A 493 -11.42 10.01 -0.52
CA ARG A 493 -11.09 9.59 -1.89
C ARG A 493 -10.63 8.14 -1.94
N THR A 494 -9.78 7.71 -1.02
CA THR A 494 -9.28 6.33 -0.94
C THR A 494 -10.40 5.36 -0.59
N THR A 495 -11.17 5.66 0.46
CA THR A 495 -12.31 4.85 0.89
C THR A 495 -13.35 4.72 -0.22
N THR A 496 -13.58 5.80 -0.97
CA THR A 496 -14.44 5.80 -2.16
C THR A 496 -13.97 4.81 -3.24
N VAL A 497 -12.65 4.71 -3.49
CA VAL A 497 -12.10 3.73 -4.44
C VAL A 497 -12.24 2.32 -3.88
N LEU A 498 -12.03 2.11 -2.58
CA LEU A 498 -12.20 0.82 -1.90
C LEU A 498 -13.66 0.34 -1.86
N MET A 499 -14.64 1.26 -1.89
CA MET A 499 -16.06 0.90 -1.98
C MET A 499 -16.44 0.16 -3.29
N ARG A 500 -15.54 0.12 -4.30
CA ARG A 500 -15.75 -0.64 -5.54
C ARG A 500 -15.89 -2.14 -5.30
N ASN A 501 -15.47 -2.66 -4.15
CA ASN A 501 -15.72 -4.04 -3.71
C ASN A 501 -17.21 -4.40 -3.73
N THR A 502 -18.10 -3.41 -3.59
CA THR A 502 -19.56 -3.59 -3.67
C THR A 502 -19.99 -4.23 -4.99
N TRP A 503 -19.33 -3.93 -6.11
CA TRP A 503 -19.69 -4.51 -7.41
C TRP A 503 -19.47 -6.03 -7.46
N VAL A 504 -18.42 -6.52 -6.79
CA VAL A 504 -18.15 -7.96 -6.68
C VAL A 504 -19.17 -8.63 -5.76
N LEU A 505 -19.52 -7.99 -4.64
CA LEU A 505 -20.56 -8.50 -3.74
C LEU A 505 -21.92 -8.60 -4.44
N VAL A 506 -22.30 -7.56 -5.20
CA VAL A 506 -23.55 -7.57 -5.97
C VAL A 506 -23.53 -8.66 -7.04
N LEU A 507 -22.42 -8.83 -7.76
CA LEU A 507 -22.27 -9.91 -8.74
C LEU A 507 -22.44 -11.28 -8.07
N GLY A 508 -21.79 -11.51 -6.92
CA GLY A 508 -21.91 -12.74 -6.14
C GLY A 508 -23.36 -13.02 -5.69
N LEU A 509 -24.07 -11.98 -5.23
CA LEU A 509 -25.50 -12.07 -4.89
C LEU A 509 -26.36 -12.41 -6.10
N GLN A 510 -26.16 -11.76 -7.24
CA GLN A 510 -26.89 -12.05 -8.47
C GLN A 510 -26.67 -13.49 -8.93
N LEU A 511 -25.42 -13.97 -8.93
CA LEU A 511 -25.10 -15.36 -9.26
C LEU A 511 -25.74 -16.36 -8.27
N SER A 512 -25.75 -16.03 -6.98
CA SER A 512 -26.40 -16.86 -5.95
C SER A 512 -27.90 -16.95 -6.17
N ILE A 513 -28.55 -15.85 -6.55
CA ILE A 513 -29.98 -15.82 -6.87
C ILE A 513 -30.26 -16.66 -8.12
N ILE A 514 -29.46 -16.55 -9.18
CA ILE A 514 -29.60 -17.39 -10.38
C ILE A 514 -29.46 -18.86 -10.01
N ASN A 515 -28.45 -19.23 -9.22
CA ASN A 515 -28.24 -20.62 -8.82
C ASN A 515 -29.42 -21.16 -8.00
N LYS A 516 -30.01 -20.33 -7.13
CA LYS A 516 -31.22 -20.68 -6.38
C LYS A 516 -32.44 -20.82 -7.28
N MET A 517 -32.63 -19.94 -8.27
CA MET A 517 -33.72 -20.07 -9.24
C MET A 517 -33.55 -21.30 -10.13
N ALA A 518 -32.32 -21.57 -10.58
CA ALA A 518 -31.98 -22.75 -11.37
C ALA A 518 -32.25 -24.02 -10.58
N SER A 519 -31.79 -24.13 -9.33
CA SER A 519 -32.07 -25.30 -8.47
C SER A 519 -33.55 -25.50 -8.15
N VAL A 520 -34.35 -24.44 -8.05
CA VAL A 520 -35.81 -24.54 -7.91
C VAL A 520 -36.51 -24.94 -9.22
N ALA A 521 -35.98 -24.50 -10.36
CA ALA A 521 -36.48 -24.91 -11.68
C ALA A 521 -36.06 -26.34 -12.07
N TRP A 522 -34.98 -26.84 -11.47
CA TRP A 522 -34.42 -28.18 -11.63
C TRP A 522 -34.77 -29.11 -10.46
N ASP A 523 -35.97 -28.97 -9.88
CA ASP A 523 -36.50 -29.97 -8.95
C ASP A 523 -37.22 -31.07 -9.77
N PRO A 524 -36.62 -32.26 -9.96
CA PRO A 524 -37.23 -33.34 -10.74
C PRO A 524 -38.49 -33.94 -10.09
N ARG A 525 -38.93 -33.43 -8.93
CA ARG A 525 -40.18 -33.84 -8.27
C ARG A 525 -41.38 -32.94 -8.62
N ARG A 526 -41.21 -31.94 -9.48
CA ARG A 526 -42.30 -31.13 -10.05
C ARG A 526 -42.60 -31.47 -11.50
#